data_AF-A0A7L4QYS6-F1
#
_entry.id   AF-A0A7L4QYS6-F1
#
_cell.length_a   1.000
_cell.length_b   1.000
_cell.length_c   1.000
_cell.angle_alpha   90.00
_cell.angle_beta   90.00
_cell.angle_gamma   90.00
#
_symmetry.space_group_name_H-M   'P 1'
#
loop_
_entity.id
_entity.type
_entity.pdbx_description
1 polymer ?
#
loop_
_entity_poly.entity_id
_entity_poly.type
_entity_poly.pdbx_seq_one_letter_code
_entity_poly.pdbx_strand_id
1 'polypeptide(L)'
;LKAIAYSLLIWVIGFVWGTIVFMTPALSEIGTVAHITKMPAITIPILIVYLLMIPYLSKRYLENAVDKIAEATILGVIFLAINALLDLVMYLTIYDQDYYTYASIWISYALLLILPPYTGKRMQK
;
A
#
# COMPACT_ATOMS: atom_id res chain seq x y z
N LEU A 1 -17.21 -5.74 2.96
CA LEU A 1 -16.88 -6.39 1.65
C LEU A 1 -16.12 -5.46 0.70
N LYS A 2 -16.64 -4.28 0.31
CA LYS A 2 -15.93 -3.34 -0.59
C LYS A 2 -14.53 -2.95 -0.07
N ALA A 3 -14.39 -2.64 1.22
CA ALA A 3 -13.10 -2.31 1.84
C ALA A 3 -12.06 -3.43 1.69
N ILE A 4 -12.46 -4.68 1.91
CA ILE A 4 -11.60 -5.86 1.74
C ILE A 4 -11.20 -6.01 0.27
N ALA A 5 -12.16 -5.93 -0.66
CA ALA A 5 -11.89 -6.04 -2.09
C ALA A 5 -10.91 -4.95 -2.59
N TYR A 6 -11.08 -3.71 -2.13
CA TYR A 6 -10.15 -2.61 -2.44
C TYR A 6 -8.77 -2.83 -1.83
N SER A 7 -8.69 -3.38 -0.62
CA SER A 7 -7.42 -3.73 0.00
C SER A 7 -6.67 -4.82 -0.78
N LEU A 8 -7.40 -5.85 -1.21
CA LEU A 8 -6.85 -6.91 -2.06
C LEU A 8 -6.41 -6.38 -3.42
N LEU A 9 -7.16 -5.43 -4.01
CA LEU A 9 -6.77 -4.78 -5.26
C LEU A 9 -5.44 -4.03 -5.11
N ILE A 10 -5.27 -3.26 -4.03
CA ILE A 10 -4.01 -2.57 -3.71
C ILE A 10 -2.86 -3.58 -3.67
N TRP A 11 -3.05 -4.68 -2.94
CA TRP A 11 -2.03 -5.71 -2.81
C TRP A 11 -1.71 -6.41 -4.13
N VAL A 12 -2.72 -6.82 -4.91
CA VAL A 12 -2.54 -7.50 -6.21
C VAL A 12 -1.75 -6.64 -7.18
N ILE A 13 -1.99 -5.32 -7.22
CA ILE A 13 -1.24 -4.41 -8.08
C ILE A 13 0.25 -4.40 -7.68
N GLY A 14 0.53 -4.33 -6.37
CA GLY A 14 1.91 -4.42 -5.86
C GLY A 14 2.57 -5.76 -6.20
N PHE A 15 1.84 -6.86 -6.01
CA PHE A 15 2.32 -8.22 -6.31
C PHE A 15 2.62 -8.41 -7.80
N VAL A 16 1.73 -7.97 -8.69
CA VAL A 16 1.92 -8.06 -10.14
C VAL A 16 3.11 -7.22 -10.58
N TRP A 17 3.23 -5.98 -10.07
CA TRP A 17 4.38 -5.14 -10.39
C TRP A 17 5.70 -5.74 -9.88
N GLY A 18 5.71 -6.26 -8.64
CA GLY A 18 6.86 -6.96 -8.09
C GLY A 18 7.28 -8.13 -8.96
N THR A 19 6.32 -8.94 -9.42
CA THR A 19 6.59 -10.06 -10.34
C THR A 19 7.25 -9.57 -11.64
N ILE A 20 6.74 -8.50 -12.25
CA ILE A 20 7.33 -7.92 -13.48
C ILE A 20 8.78 -7.51 -13.24
N VAL A 21 9.07 -6.85 -12.12
CA VAL A 21 10.42 -6.42 -11.77
C VAL A 21 11.35 -7.61 -11.58
N PHE A 22 10.91 -8.66 -10.87
CA PHE A 22 11.72 -9.87 -10.68
C PHE A 22 11.98 -10.64 -11.98
N MET A 23 11.05 -10.60 -12.94
CA MET A 23 11.21 -11.24 -14.25
C MET A 23 12.00 -10.40 -15.25
N THR A 24 12.37 -9.16 -14.91
CA THR A 24 13.09 -8.24 -15.80
C THR A 24 14.49 -7.97 -15.25
N PRO A 25 15.56 -8.59 -15.78
CA PRO A 25 16.92 -8.50 -15.23
C PRO A 25 17.39 -7.06 -14.98
N ALA A 26 17.14 -6.17 -15.94
CA ALA A 26 17.51 -4.76 -15.86
C ALA A 26 16.85 -4.00 -14.69
N LEU A 27 15.72 -4.49 -14.18
CA LEU A 27 15.01 -3.89 -13.04
C LEU A 27 15.37 -4.57 -11.71
N SER A 28 15.56 -5.90 -11.72
CA SER A 28 15.92 -6.67 -10.53
C SER A 28 17.34 -6.39 -10.04
N GLU A 29 18.24 -5.98 -10.93
CA GLU A 29 19.65 -5.68 -10.61
C GLU A 29 19.87 -4.25 -10.09
N ILE A 30 18.82 -3.43 -10.00
CA ILE A 30 18.95 -2.06 -9.46
C ILE A 30 19.32 -2.14 -7.98
N GLY A 31 20.47 -1.52 -7.64
CA GLY A 31 21.03 -1.56 -6.31
C GLY A 31 20.12 -0.99 -5.21
N THR A 32 20.23 -1.57 -4.02
CA THR A 32 19.57 -1.12 -2.80
C THR A 32 19.99 0.30 -2.41
N VAL A 33 19.03 1.09 -1.92
CA VAL A 33 19.31 2.38 -1.28
C VAL A 33 19.32 2.15 0.23
N ALA A 34 20.51 2.25 0.84
CA ALA A 34 20.73 1.94 2.25
C ALA A 34 19.70 2.59 3.18
N HIS A 35 19.07 1.79 4.03
CA HIS A 35 18.01 2.16 4.98
C HIS A 35 16.70 2.72 4.38
N ILE A 36 16.66 3.05 3.08
CA ILE A 36 15.47 3.62 2.42
C ILE A 36 14.64 2.53 1.76
N THR A 37 15.23 1.77 0.84
CA THR A 37 14.52 0.72 0.09
C THR A 37 15.46 -0.35 -0.42
N LYS A 38 15.14 -1.62 -0.15
CA LYS A 38 15.86 -2.78 -0.68
C LYS A 38 15.70 -2.89 -2.20
N MET A 39 14.48 -2.65 -2.68
CA MET A 39 14.04 -2.87 -4.06
C MET A 39 13.43 -1.58 -4.65
N PRO A 40 14.25 -0.57 -5.00
CA PRO A 40 13.75 0.73 -5.48
C PRO A 40 12.84 0.62 -6.71
N ALA A 41 13.13 -0.31 -7.62
CA ALA A 41 12.34 -0.57 -8.82
C ALA A 41 10.90 -1.04 -8.54
N ILE A 42 10.69 -1.69 -7.39
CA ILE A 42 9.36 -2.10 -6.92
C ILE A 42 8.72 -0.97 -6.13
N THR A 43 9.42 -0.52 -5.09
CA THR A 43 8.90 0.39 -4.08
C THR A 43 8.51 1.75 -4.64
N ILE A 44 9.37 2.38 -5.45
CA ILE A 44 9.14 3.77 -5.90
C ILE A 44 7.87 3.86 -6.77
N PRO A 45 7.70 3.02 -7.82
CA PRO A 45 6.46 3.00 -8.59
C PRO A 45 5.23 2.69 -7.73
N ILE A 46 5.31 1.73 -6.80
CA ILE A 46 4.18 1.38 -5.93
C ILE A 46 3.77 2.57 -5.05
N LEU A 47 4.73 3.30 -4.46
CA LEU A 47 4.43 4.49 -3.66
C LEU A 47 3.72 5.57 -4.48
N ILE A 48 4.14 5.78 -5.73
CA ILE A 48 3.45 6.71 -6.65
C ILE A 48 2.02 6.24 -6.93
N VAL A 49 1.83 4.96 -7.21
CA VAL A 49 0.51 4.36 -7.42
C VAL A 49 -0.36 4.52 -6.17
N TYR A 50 0.18 4.32 -4.97
CA TYR A 50 -0.55 4.47 -3.70
C TYR A 50 -1.07 5.89 -3.49
N LEU A 51 -0.26 6.91 -3.81
CA LEU A 51 -0.66 8.31 -3.70
C LEU A 51 -1.88 8.66 -4.57
N LEU A 52 -2.11 7.94 -5.66
CA LEU A 52 -3.26 8.16 -6.56
C LEU A 52 -4.42 7.22 -6.23
N MET A 53 -4.11 5.94 -6.03
CA MET A 53 -5.10 4.88 -5.91
C MET A 53 -5.81 4.89 -4.56
N ILE A 54 -5.09 5.11 -3.45
CA ILE A 54 -5.71 5.09 -2.12
C ILE A 54 -6.76 6.20 -1.98
N PRO A 55 -6.50 7.48 -2.36
CA PRO A 55 -7.53 8.51 -2.35
C PRO A 55 -8.69 8.22 -3.31
N TYR A 56 -8.41 7.66 -4.50
CA TYR A 56 -9.45 7.30 -5.46
C TYR A 56 -10.41 6.24 -4.89
N LEU A 57 -9.87 5.14 -4.37
CA LEU A 57 -10.66 4.06 -3.77
C LEU A 57 -11.40 4.53 -2.51
N SER A 58 -10.75 5.37 -1.70
CA SER A 58 -11.38 5.99 -0.54
C SER A 58 -12.57 6.85 -0.94
N LYS A 59 -12.42 7.68 -1.98
CA LYS A 59 -13.53 8.51 -2.49
C LYS A 59 -14.71 7.65 -2.90
N ARG A 60 -14.48 6.58 -3.68
CA ARG A 60 -15.52 5.64 -4.11
C ARG A 60 -16.20 4.91 -2.95
N TYR A 61 -15.44 4.56 -1.91
CA TYR A 61 -16.00 3.90 -0.72
C TYR A 61 -16.93 4.83 0.07
N LEU A 62 -16.59 6.12 0.15
CA LEU A 62 -17.23 7.10 1.01
C LEU A 62 -18.41 7.86 0.36
N GLU A 63 -18.71 7.61 -0.92
CA GLU A 63 -19.75 8.33 -1.68
C GLU A 63 -21.09 8.40 -0.93
N ASN A 64 -21.48 7.31 -0.26
CA ASN A 64 -22.76 7.20 0.45
C ASN A 64 -22.61 7.19 1.98
N ALA A 65 -21.42 7.50 2.51
CA ALA A 65 -21.18 7.51 3.95
C ALA A 65 -21.73 8.80 4.60
N VAL A 66 -22.44 8.62 5.71
CA VAL A 66 -22.98 9.72 6.54
C VAL A 66 -21.84 10.43 7.28
N ASP A 67 -21.03 9.68 8.02
CA ASP A 67 -19.78 10.15 8.62
C ASP A 67 -18.60 9.65 7.78
N LYS A 68 -18.12 10.50 6.87
CA LYS A 68 -17.05 10.13 5.95
C LYS A 68 -15.69 10.05 6.65
N ILE A 69 -15.50 10.68 7.81
CA ILE A 69 -14.20 10.66 8.50
C ILE A 69 -14.07 9.35 9.29
N ALA A 70 -15.10 8.97 10.04
CA ALA A 70 -15.11 7.71 10.78
C ALA A 70 -14.97 6.50 9.84
N GLU A 71 -15.78 6.44 8.78
CA GLU A 71 -15.72 5.37 7.78
C GLU A 71 -14.37 5.32 7.05
N ALA A 72 -13.79 6.48 6.74
CA ALA A 72 -12.48 6.52 6.10
C ALA A 72 -11.35 6.05 7.03
N THR A 73 -11.47 6.30 8.33
CA THR A 73 -10.52 5.83 9.34
C THR A 73 -10.58 4.30 9.43
N ILE A 74 -11.79 3.73 9.49
CA ILE A 74 -12.00 2.28 9.45
C ILE A 74 -11.42 1.69 8.16
N LEU A 75 -11.65 2.33 7.02
CA LEU A 75 -11.08 1.90 5.74
C LEU A 75 -9.54 1.86 5.78
N GLY A 76 -8.89 2.89 6.33
CA GLY A 76 -7.44 2.94 6.48
C GLY A 76 -6.89 1.83 7.39
N VAL A 77 -7.58 1.52 8.49
CA VAL A 77 -7.22 0.39 9.36
C VAL A 77 -7.36 -0.94 8.62
N ILE A 78 -8.43 -1.14 7.83
CA ILE A 78 -8.62 -2.36 7.03
C ILE A 78 -7.54 -2.49 5.96
N PHE A 79 -7.20 -1.39 5.27
CA PHE A 79 -6.12 -1.35 4.30
C PHE A 79 -4.79 -1.75 4.93
N LEU A 80 -4.43 -1.14 6.05
CA LEU A 80 -3.22 -1.46 6.79
C LEU A 80 -3.20 -2.91 7.25
N ALA A 81 -4.27 -3.37 7.92
CA ALA A 81 -4.31 -4.71 8.52
C ALA A 81 -4.17 -5.82 7.47
N ILE A 82 -4.90 -5.73 6.36
CA ILE A 82 -4.85 -6.74 5.29
C ILE A 82 -3.49 -6.71 4.59
N ASN A 83 -2.98 -5.52 4.21
CA ASN A 83 -1.71 -5.44 3.51
C ASN A 83 -0.54 -5.86 4.42
N ALA A 84 -0.54 -5.46 5.70
CA ALA A 84 0.47 -5.89 6.65
C ALA A 84 0.42 -7.41 6.90
N LEU A 85 -0.78 -8.02 6.94
CA LEU A 85 -0.92 -9.47 7.07
C LEU A 85 -0.38 -10.20 5.84
N LEU A 86 -0.70 -9.73 4.63
CA LEU A 86 -0.20 -10.33 3.39
C LEU A 86 1.32 -10.13 3.25
N ASP A 87 1.84 -8.96 3.62
CA ASP A 87 3.28 -8.70 3.66
C ASP A 87 3.98 -9.60 4.68
N LEU A 88 3.34 -9.88 5.83
CA LEU A 88 3.87 -10.83 6.79
C LEU A 88 3.92 -12.26 6.20
N VAL A 89 2.90 -12.67 5.44
CA VAL A 89 2.94 -13.96 4.73
C VAL A 89 4.10 -13.98 3.73
N MET A 90 4.27 -12.90 2.95
CA MET A 90 5.40 -12.78 2.02
C MET A 90 6.75 -12.77 2.76
N TYR A 91 6.84 -12.12 3.91
CA TYR A 91 8.03 -12.10 4.76
C TYR A 91 8.40 -13.49 5.26
N LEU A 92 7.42 -14.27 5.71
CA LEU A 92 7.66 -15.62 6.24
C LEU A 92 7.96 -16.66 5.14
N THR A 93 7.70 -16.35 3.87
CA THR A 93 7.79 -17.32 2.77
C THR A 93 8.81 -16.97 1.68
N ILE A 94 8.99 -15.69 1.39
CA ILE A 94 9.69 -15.20 0.20
C ILE A 94 10.77 -14.17 0.54
N TYR A 95 10.49 -13.20 1.42
CA TYR A 95 11.46 -12.15 1.74
C TYR A 95 12.51 -12.58 2.75
N ASP A 96 13.63 -11.85 2.73
CA ASP A 96 14.74 -11.99 3.66
C ASP A 96 14.46 -11.27 4.99
N GLN A 97 15.21 -11.61 6.04
CA GLN A 97 14.98 -11.18 7.42
C GLN A 97 15.15 -9.66 7.63
N ASP A 98 15.78 -8.95 6.69
CA ASP A 98 15.99 -7.51 6.75
C ASP A 98 14.82 -6.70 6.16
N TYR A 99 13.73 -7.33 5.67
CA TYR A 99 12.61 -6.64 5.00
C TYR A 99 12.14 -5.42 5.81
N TYR A 100 11.80 -5.58 7.09
CA TYR A 100 11.27 -4.49 7.92
C TYR A 100 12.29 -3.42 8.34
N THR A 101 13.55 -3.53 7.95
CA THR A 101 14.59 -2.52 8.24
C THR A 101 14.52 -1.29 7.35
N TYR A 102 13.81 -1.36 6.22
CA TYR A 102 13.75 -0.29 5.22
C TYR A 102 12.57 0.67 5.46
N ALA A 103 12.84 1.97 5.41
CA ALA A 103 11.86 3.03 5.67
C ALA A 103 10.64 2.99 4.73
N SER A 104 10.84 2.55 3.49
CA SER A 104 9.78 2.48 2.47
C SER A 104 8.55 1.65 2.85
N ILE A 105 8.72 0.58 3.62
CA ILE A 105 7.59 -0.25 4.09
C ILE A 105 6.74 0.56 5.09
N TRP A 106 7.41 1.22 6.04
CA TRP A 106 6.76 2.08 7.02
C TRP A 106 6.05 3.27 6.37
N ILE A 107 6.66 3.85 5.33
CA ILE A 107 6.02 4.90 4.51
C ILE A 107 4.77 4.34 3.84
N SER A 108 4.83 3.14 3.25
CA SER A 108 3.67 2.50 2.61
C SER A 108 2.53 2.28 3.60
N TYR A 109 2.83 1.79 4.80
CA TYR A 109 1.85 1.62 5.89
C TYR A 109 1.26 2.95 6.35
N ALA A 110 2.09 3.99 6.48
CA ALA A 110 1.62 5.32 6.82
C ALA A 110 0.65 5.87 5.75
N LEU A 111 0.93 5.64 4.46
CA LEU A 111 0.02 6.05 3.38
C LEU A 111 -1.33 5.33 3.46
N LEU A 112 -1.33 4.02 3.71
CA LEU A 112 -2.56 3.23 3.87
C LEU A 112 -3.42 3.72 5.03
N LEU A 113 -2.79 4.19 6.11
CA LEU A 113 -3.50 4.67 7.29
C LEU A 113 -3.93 6.15 7.19
N ILE A 114 -3.12 7.01 6.57
CA ILE A 114 -3.32 8.48 6.59
C ILE A 114 -4.17 8.97 5.41
N LEU A 115 -3.96 8.42 4.20
CA LEU A 115 -4.64 8.92 3.01
C LEU A 115 -6.17 8.71 3.03
N PRO A 116 -6.71 7.59 3.55
CA PRO A 116 -8.14 7.44 3.67
C PRO A 116 -8.80 8.51 4.55
N PRO A 117 -8.44 8.71 5.84
CA PRO A 117 -9.07 9.74 6.68
C PRO A 117 -8.83 11.16 6.14
N TYR A 118 -7.67 11.43 5.52
CA TYR A 118 -7.46 12.69 4.82
C TYR A 118 -8.48 12.91 3.70
N THR A 119 -8.75 11.88 2.89
CA THR A 119 -9.75 11.91 1.82
C THR A 119 -11.16 12.09 2.39
N GLY A 120 -11.51 11.36 3.45
CA GLY A 120 -12.81 11.51 4.13
C GLY A 120 -13.03 12.91 4.66
N LYS A 121 -12.02 13.52 5.29
CA LYS A 121 -12.07 14.91 5.76
C LYS A 121 -12.28 15.91 4.62
N ARG A 122 -11.72 15.65 3.43
CA ARG A 122 -11.93 16.50 2.25
C ARG A 122 -13.33 16.37 1.65
N MET A 123 -14.00 15.23 1.81
CA MET A 123 -15.35 14.99 1.27
C MET A 123 -16.48 15.33 2.26
N GLN A 124 -16.18 15.42 3.55
CA GLN A 124 -17.15 15.84 4.58
C GLN A 124 -17.38 17.36 4.57
N LYS A 125 -16.38 18.12 4.09
CA LYS A 125 -16.46 19.56 3.87
C LYS A 125 -17.25 19.86 2.60
#